data_AF-A0A0A7PQM3-F1
#
_entry.id   AF-A0A0A7PQM3-F1
#
_cell.length_a   1.000
_cell.length_b   1.000
_cell.length_c   1.000
_cell.angle_alpha   90.00
_cell.angle_beta   90.00
_cell.angle_gamma   90.00
#
_symmetry.space_group_name_H-M   'P 1'
#
loop_
_entity.id
_entity.type
_entity.pdbx_description
1 polymer ?
#
loop_
_entity_poly.entity_id
_entity_poly.type
_entity_poly.pdbx_seq_one_letter_code
_entity_poly.pdbx_strand_id
1 'polypeptide(L)'
;MKILLVLIFAPMIALTLMYFIFPGRLVAIGRALLRRRGGMVQKSVVVDGRTWPYLEGGDPTNPLLLLVHGFAGDKDNWSMIAPYLTRDYHVIAPDLPGFGENERDPDLAYDLQAQTARLKHFVDTLGLDRPHVGGNSMGGWIALRYAIDYPDALASLILLDNAGVNGANESDLQKQAANEDYNPLVLAGLEDADRLVGMVVHKPPYIPARLKPVLYADALKYRDQLDGIFWVIANEGRDFPLNDRLGEVKVPTLIIWGRHDRLLDVSCVPVLEAGIAGSQSHIFEHVGHVPMIEDPKATAAVMKGFLAKH
;
A
#
# COMPACT_ATOMS: atom_id res chain seq x y z
N MET A 1 37.63 -31.54 0.07
CA MET A 1 37.74 -30.30 -0.74
C MET A 1 36.79 -30.29 -1.95
N LYS A 2 36.78 -31.29 -2.85
CA LYS A 2 35.87 -31.32 -4.03
C LYS A 2 34.36 -31.32 -3.69
N ILE A 3 33.93 -32.10 -2.70
CA ILE A 3 32.51 -32.16 -2.28
C ILE A 3 32.06 -30.81 -1.67
N LEU A 4 32.92 -30.17 -0.88
CA LEU A 4 32.65 -28.86 -0.28
C LEU A 4 32.52 -27.76 -1.35
N LEU A 5 33.36 -27.79 -2.39
CA LEU A 5 33.24 -26.89 -3.53
C LEU A 5 31.93 -27.11 -4.28
N VAL A 6 31.53 -28.37 -4.55
CA VAL A 6 30.24 -28.66 -5.21
C VAL A 6 29.05 -28.16 -4.38
N LEU A 7 29.07 -28.34 -3.06
CA LEU A 7 28.01 -27.86 -2.17
C LEU A 7 27.88 -26.32 -2.14
N ILE A 8 28.96 -25.59 -2.44
CA ILE A 8 28.95 -24.11 -2.48
C ILE A 8 28.63 -23.59 -3.89
N PHE A 9 29.22 -24.18 -4.93
CA PHE A 9 29.08 -23.70 -6.31
C PHE A 9 27.78 -24.15 -6.97
N ALA A 10 27.27 -25.35 -6.67
CA ALA A 10 26.03 -25.82 -7.28
C ALA A 10 24.81 -24.93 -6.95
N PRO A 11 24.60 -24.45 -5.71
CA PRO A 11 23.55 -23.49 -5.40
C PRO A 11 23.75 -22.13 -6.09
N MET A 12 25.00 -21.65 -6.20
CA MET A 12 25.29 -20.38 -6.89
C MET A 12 25.04 -20.50 -8.39
N ILE A 13 25.42 -21.61 -9.02
CA ILE A 13 25.13 -21.90 -10.43
C ILE A 13 23.62 -22.02 -10.63
N ALA A 14 22.92 -22.74 -9.76
CA ALA A 14 21.46 -22.86 -9.83
C ALA A 14 20.75 -21.51 -9.68
N LEU A 15 21.18 -20.66 -8.75
CA LEU A 15 20.65 -19.31 -8.57
C LEU A 15 20.93 -18.43 -9.79
N THR A 16 22.13 -18.54 -10.35
CA THR A 16 22.55 -17.83 -11.57
C THR A 16 21.70 -18.26 -12.77
N LEU A 17 21.56 -19.56 -12.99
CA LEU A 17 20.68 -20.11 -14.04
C LEU A 17 19.22 -19.69 -13.81
N MET A 18 18.74 -19.70 -12.58
CA MET A 18 17.39 -19.24 -12.25
C MET A 18 17.20 -17.74 -12.54
N TYR A 19 18.20 -16.90 -12.27
CA TYR A 19 18.18 -15.48 -12.61
C TYR A 19 18.15 -15.24 -14.14
N PHE A 20 18.95 -15.98 -14.92
CA PHE A 20 19.04 -15.77 -16.37
C PHE A 20 17.93 -16.46 -17.17
N ILE A 21 17.43 -17.62 -16.72
CA ILE A 21 16.49 -18.45 -17.48
C ILE A 21 15.06 -18.34 -16.92
N PHE A 22 14.90 -18.15 -15.61
CA PHE A 22 13.59 -18.15 -14.95
C PHE A 22 13.39 -16.97 -13.98
N PRO A 23 13.60 -15.71 -14.41
CA PRO A 23 13.47 -14.54 -13.52
C PRO A 23 12.08 -14.44 -12.88
N GLY A 24 11.03 -14.87 -13.59
CA GLY A 24 9.66 -14.99 -13.06
C GLY A 24 9.56 -15.87 -11.80
N ARG A 25 10.19 -17.04 -11.83
CA ARG A 25 10.21 -17.95 -10.67
C ARG A 25 11.01 -17.37 -9.52
N LEU A 26 12.10 -16.66 -9.81
CA LEU A 26 12.91 -16.02 -8.77
C LEU A 26 12.11 -14.94 -8.01
N VAL A 27 11.38 -14.08 -8.73
CA VAL A 27 10.49 -13.07 -8.12
C VAL A 27 9.39 -13.75 -7.29
N ALA A 28 8.74 -14.78 -7.84
CA ALA A 28 7.69 -15.51 -7.13
C ALA A 28 8.20 -16.17 -5.84
N ILE A 29 9.39 -16.78 -5.86
CA ILE A 29 10.05 -17.33 -4.66
C ILE A 29 10.35 -16.22 -3.65
N GLY A 30 10.89 -15.08 -4.10
CA GLY A 30 11.17 -13.94 -3.24
C GLY A 30 9.91 -13.44 -2.52
N ARG A 31 8.82 -13.24 -3.26
CA ARG A 31 7.51 -12.87 -2.71
C ARG A 31 7.00 -13.90 -1.69
N ALA A 32 7.04 -15.19 -2.03
CA ALA A 32 6.64 -16.26 -1.12
C ALA A 32 7.47 -16.30 0.17
N LEU A 33 8.79 -16.04 0.08
CA LEU A 33 9.66 -15.96 1.25
C LEU A 33 9.34 -14.75 2.13
N LEU A 34 9.03 -13.58 1.55
CA LEU A 34 8.60 -12.40 2.30
C LEU A 34 7.29 -12.67 3.05
N ARG A 35 6.28 -13.20 2.37
CA ARG A 35 5.01 -13.61 2.99
C ARG A 35 5.24 -14.60 4.13
N ARG A 36 6.03 -15.66 3.89
CA ARG A 36 6.37 -16.67 4.90
C ARG A 36 7.10 -16.09 6.10
N ARG A 37 8.06 -15.18 5.89
CA ARG A 37 8.79 -14.50 6.96
C ARG A 37 7.84 -13.65 7.82
N GLY A 38 6.82 -13.06 7.21
CA GLY A 38 5.76 -12.32 7.89
C GLY A 38 4.68 -13.20 8.52
N GLY A 39 4.71 -14.52 8.33
CA GLY A 39 3.60 -15.40 8.75
C GLY A 39 2.30 -15.14 8.00
N MET A 40 2.38 -14.52 6.82
CA MET A 40 1.23 -14.20 5.98
C MET A 40 0.93 -15.34 5.01
N VAL A 41 -0.34 -15.72 4.92
CA VAL A 41 -0.86 -16.73 4.01
C VAL A 41 -1.88 -16.07 3.09
N GLN A 42 -1.85 -16.43 1.81
CA GLN A 42 -2.84 -15.96 0.86
C GLN A 42 -4.15 -16.73 1.02
N LYS A 43 -5.25 -16.00 1.06
CA LYS A 43 -6.62 -16.50 1.09
C LYS A 43 -7.48 -15.75 0.08
N SER A 44 -8.72 -16.17 -0.07
CA SER A 44 -9.72 -15.48 -0.87
C SER A 44 -11.11 -15.59 -0.25
N VAL A 45 -11.96 -14.61 -0.54
CA VAL A 45 -13.38 -14.59 -0.16
C VAL A 45 -14.21 -14.05 -1.32
N VAL A 46 -15.45 -14.49 -1.47
CA VAL A 46 -16.36 -13.96 -2.49
C VAL A 46 -17.20 -12.83 -1.88
N VAL A 47 -17.09 -11.62 -2.42
CA VAL A 47 -17.83 -10.43 -2.01
C VAL A 47 -18.57 -9.90 -3.22
N ASP A 48 -19.90 -9.80 -3.14
CA ASP A 48 -20.76 -9.34 -4.25
C ASP A 48 -20.48 -10.06 -5.59
N GLY A 49 -20.22 -11.36 -5.52
CA GLY A 49 -19.91 -12.19 -6.70
C GLY A 49 -18.47 -12.11 -7.21
N ARG A 50 -17.60 -11.31 -6.60
CA ARG A 50 -16.18 -11.16 -6.99
C ARG A 50 -15.27 -11.87 -6.00
N THR A 51 -14.23 -12.53 -6.51
CA THR A 51 -13.22 -13.16 -5.66
C THR A 51 -12.19 -12.14 -5.22
N TRP A 52 -12.12 -11.86 -3.93
CA TRP A 52 -11.13 -10.97 -3.31
C TRP A 52 -9.95 -11.78 -2.78
N PRO A 53 -8.77 -11.69 -3.40
CA PRO A 53 -7.55 -12.22 -2.80
C PRO A 53 -7.07 -11.30 -1.68
N TYR A 54 -6.63 -11.89 -0.58
CA TYR A 54 -6.06 -11.16 0.55
C TYR A 54 -4.95 -11.97 1.22
N LEU A 55 -4.07 -11.29 1.96
CA LEU A 55 -3.15 -11.92 2.89
C LEU A 55 -3.74 -11.88 4.30
N GLU A 56 -3.53 -12.96 5.05
CA GLU A 56 -3.86 -13.07 6.46
C GLU A 56 -2.70 -13.65 7.24
N GLY A 57 -2.42 -13.11 8.42
CA GLY A 57 -1.40 -13.64 9.32
C GLY A 57 -1.58 -13.21 10.77
N GLY A 58 -0.85 -13.85 11.67
CA GLY A 58 -1.00 -13.65 13.12
C GLY A 58 -2.13 -14.49 13.74
N ASP A 59 -2.17 -14.51 15.08
CA ASP A 59 -3.19 -15.24 15.83
C ASP A 59 -4.54 -14.52 15.72
N PRO A 60 -5.64 -15.18 15.27
CA PRO A 60 -6.96 -14.55 15.18
C PRO A 60 -7.56 -14.05 16.51
N THR A 61 -6.96 -14.41 17.66
CA THR A 61 -7.36 -13.89 18.97
C THR A 61 -6.69 -12.56 19.32
N ASN A 62 -5.68 -12.13 18.57
CA ASN A 62 -5.04 -10.83 18.73
C ASN A 62 -5.91 -9.71 18.14
N PRO A 63 -5.68 -8.44 18.52
CA PRO A 63 -6.36 -7.30 17.92
C PRO A 63 -6.21 -7.28 16.39
N LEU A 64 -7.31 -6.99 15.71
CA LEU A 64 -7.42 -7.06 14.25
C LEU A 64 -6.89 -5.78 13.59
N LEU A 65 -6.00 -5.93 12.63
CA LEU A 65 -5.40 -4.86 11.84
C LEU A 65 -5.65 -5.10 10.34
N LEU A 66 -6.44 -4.22 9.72
CA LEU A 66 -6.71 -4.20 8.29
C LEU A 66 -5.77 -3.20 7.60
N LEU A 67 -5.04 -3.64 6.58
CA LEU A 67 -4.05 -2.82 5.86
C LEU A 67 -4.40 -2.66 4.38
N VAL A 68 -4.57 -1.42 3.92
CA VAL A 68 -5.10 -1.08 2.60
C VAL A 68 -4.03 -0.42 1.72
N HIS A 69 -3.66 -1.07 0.62
CA HIS A 69 -2.57 -0.62 -0.26
C HIS A 69 -2.94 0.63 -1.11
N GLY A 70 -1.92 1.29 -1.64
CA GLY A 70 -2.04 2.47 -2.50
C GLY A 70 -2.33 2.15 -3.98
N PHE A 71 -2.36 3.20 -4.80
CA PHE A 71 -2.56 3.09 -6.25
C PHE A 71 -1.47 2.23 -6.90
N ALA A 72 -1.86 1.38 -7.85
CA ALA A 72 -1.00 0.40 -8.55
C ALA A 72 -0.26 -0.60 -7.64
N GLY A 73 -0.53 -0.56 -6.32
CA GLY A 73 -0.02 -1.52 -5.35
C GLY A 73 -0.87 -2.79 -5.25
N ASP A 74 -0.54 -3.61 -4.26
CA ASP A 74 -1.24 -4.84 -3.91
C ASP A 74 -0.99 -5.20 -2.43
N LYS A 75 -1.59 -6.28 -1.96
CA LYS A 75 -1.43 -6.84 -0.60
C LYS A 75 0.03 -7.12 -0.22
N ASP A 76 0.93 -7.35 -1.17
CA ASP A 76 2.35 -7.62 -0.88
C ASP A 76 3.14 -6.38 -0.47
N ASN A 77 2.57 -5.17 -0.62
CA ASN A 77 3.16 -3.94 -0.07
C ASN A 77 3.35 -4.03 1.46
N TRP A 78 2.59 -4.91 2.12
CA TRP A 78 2.65 -5.13 3.56
C TRP A 78 3.58 -6.29 3.97
N SER A 79 4.11 -7.05 3.01
CA SER A 79 4.92 -8.25 3.31
C SER A 79 6.24 -7.94 4.02
N MET A 80 6.81 -6.73 3.84
CA MET A 80 8.05 -6.31 4.52
C MET A 80 7.83 -5.87 5.98
N ILE A 81 6.66 -5.30 6.29
CA ILE A 81 6.31 -4.87 7.64
C ILE A 81 5.66 -5.99 8.47
N ALA A 82 4.98 -6.94 7.82
CA ALA A 82 4.27 -8.04 8.47
C ALA A 82 5.06 -8.78 9.57
N PRO A 83 6.36 -9.13 9.42
CA PRO A 83 7.12 -9.81 10.48
C PRO A 83 7.19 -9.06 11.82
N TYR A 84 6.96 -7.74 11.80
CA TYR A 84 6.99 -6.89 13.00
C TYR A 84 5.60 -6.65 13.61
N LEU A 85 4.54 -7.07 12.91
CA LEU A 85 3.13 -6.89 13.28
C LEU A 85 2.44 -8.21 13.66
N THR A 86 2.62 -9.28 12.88
CA THR A 86 1.84 -10.53 13.03
C THR A 86 2.10 -11.30 14.32
N ARG A 87 3.14 -10.95 15.08
CA ARG A 87 3.34 -11.48 16.43
C ARG A 87 2.29 -10.96 17.42
N ASP A 88 1.90 -9.70 17.25
CA ASP A 88 1.10 -8.95 18.23
C ASP A 88 -0.33 -8.68 17.71
N TYR A 89 -0.59 -8.85 16.41
CA TYR A 89 -1.86 -8.51 15.73
C TYR A 89 -2.31 -9.60 14.76
N HIS A 90 -3.63 -9.74 14.57
CA HIS A 90 -4.23 -10.46 13.44
C HIS A 90 -4.28 -9.50 12.25
N VAL A 91 -3.48 -9.76 11.21
CA VAL A 91 -3.31 -8.84 10.08
C VAL A 91 -4.05 -9.34 8.86
N ILE A 92 -4.87 -8.48 8.26
CA ILE A 92 -5.57 -8.71 6.99
C ILE A 92 -5.14 -7.64 5.98
N ALA A 93 -4.79 -8.04 4.76
CA ALA A 93 -4.44 -7.12 3.68
C ALA A 93 -5.05 -7.58 2.34
N PRO A 94 -6.15 -6.97 1.87
CA PRO A 94 -6.77 -7.31 0.59
C PRO A 94 -6.04 -6.68 -0.60
N ASP A 95 -6.17 -7.31 -1.77
CA ASP A 95 -6.07 -6.58 -3.04
C ASP A 95 -7.41 -5.90 -3.30
N LEU A 96 -7.41 -4.59 -3.57
CA LEU A 96 -8.59 -3.86 -3.96
C LEU A 96 -8.99 -4.20 -5.42
N PRO A 97 -10.30 -4.15 -5.78
CA PRO A 97 -10.75 -4.25 -7.16
C PRO A 97 -10.02 -3.25 -8.07
N GLY A 98 -9.59 -3.73 -9.24
CA GLY A 98 -8.73 -2.99 -10.17
C GLY A 98 -7.23 -3.20 -9.96
N PHE A 99 -6.82 -3.84 -8.87
CA PHE A 99 -5.42 -3.96 -8.46
C PHE A 99 -5.02 -5.39 -8.07
N GLY A 100 -3.70 -5.62 -8.00
CA GLY A 100 -3.14 -6.92 -7.67
C GLY A 100 -3.73 -8.07 -8.49
N GLU A 101 -4.12 -9.13 -7.78
CA GLU A 101 -4.76 -10.34 -8.30
C GLU A 101 -6.30 -10.25 -8.26
N ASN A 102 -6.88 -9.13 -7.83
CA ASN A 102 -8.33 -8.93 -7.84
C ASN A 102 -8.81 -8.64 -9.27
N GLU A 103 -10.12 -8.74 -9.47
CA GLU A 103 -10.77 -8.50 -10.75
C GLU A 103 -10.48 -7.09 -11.28
N ARG A 104 -10.28 -7.00 -12.60
CA ARG A 104 -9.98 -5.78 -13.35
C ARG A 104 -11.08 -5.55 -14.38
N ASP A 105 -12.25 -5.20 -13.87
CA ASP A 105 -13.45 -4.94 -14.66
C ASP A 105 -13.49 -3.45 -15.04
N PRO A 106 -13.39 -3.09 -16.34
CA PRO A 106 -13.35 -1.69 -16.76
C PRO A 106 -14.68 -0.94 -16.52
N ASP A 107 -15.79 -1.66 -16.32
CA ASP A 107 -17.11 -1.07 -16.12
C ASP A 107 -17.37 -0.70 -14.65
N LEU A 108 -16.43 -1.02 -13.75
CA LEU A 108 -16.51 -0.62 -12.35
C LEU A 108 -16.21 0.87 -12.16
N ALA A 109 -16.95 1.49 -11.25
CA ALA A 109 -16.61 2.80 -10.72
C ALA A 109 -15.38 2.69 -9.80
N TYR A 110 -14.30 3.40 -10.12
CA TYR A 110 -13.03 3.36 -9.38
C TYR A 110 -12.78 4.61 -8.52
N ASP A 111 -13.77 5.48 -8.37
CA ASP A 111 -13.75 6.57 -7.40
C ASP A 111 -13.63 6.04 -5.96
N LEU A 112 -13.16 6.91 -5.06
CA LEU A 112 -12.83 6.55 -3.70
C LEU A 112 -14.07 6.20 -2.89
N GLN A 113 -15.23 6.78 -3.20
CA GLN A 113 -16.49 6.40 -2.57
C GLN A 113 -16.84 4.94 -2.89
N ALA A 114 -16.80 4.55 -4.16
CA ALA A 114 -17.08 3.19 -4.58
C ALA A 114 -16.07 2.18 -3.99
N GLN A 115 -14.78 2.52 -3.99
CA GLN A 115 -13.75 1.65 -3.38
C GLN A 115 -13.92 1.51 -1.86
N THR A 116 -14.33 2.58 -1.18
CA THR A 116 -14.60 2.55 0.27
C THR A 116 -15.80 1.67 0.60
N ALA A 117 -16.90 1.78 -0.16
CA ALA A 117 -18.07 0.91 0.01
C ALA A 117 -17.72 -0.57 -0.24
N ARG A 118 -16.92 -0.85 -1.26
CA ARG A 118 -16.43 -2.22 -1.53
C ARG A 118 -15.56 -2.77 -0.41
N LEU A 119 -14.65 -1.96 0.15
CA LEU A 119 -13.86 -2.37 1.31
C LEU A 119 -14.76 -2.69 2.52
N LYS A 120 -15.82 -1.88 2.75
CA LYS A 120 -16.81 -2.16 3.79
C LYS A 120 -17.52 -3.50 3.60
N HIS A 121 -17.95 -3.82 2.38
CA HIS A 121 -18.57 -5.12 2.09
C HIS A 121 -17.59 -6.29 2.29
N PHE A 122 -16.31 -6.09 1.96
CA PHE A 122 -15.25 -7.08 2.24
C PHE A 122 -15.08 -7.33 3.74
N VAL A 123 -15.02 -6.26 4.55
CA VAL A 123 -14.94 -6.32 6.02
C VAL A 123 -16.16 -7.05 6.60
N ASP A 124 -17.36 -6.70 6.15
CA ASP A 124 -18.61 -7.32 6.61
C ASP A 124 -18.71 -8.80 6.24
N THR A 125 -18.31 -9.15 5.01
CA THR A 125 -18.35 -10.53 4.50
C THR A 125 -17.42 -11.45 5.30
N LEU A 126 -16.27 -10.94 5.72
CA LEU A 126 -15.34 -11.66 6.59
C LEU A 126 -15.77 -11.66 8.06
N GLY A 127 -16.82 -10.91 8.44
CA GLY A 127 -17.27 -10.79 9.83
C GLY A 127 -16.26 -10.08 10.73
N LEU A 128 -15.50 -9.14 10.16
CA LEU A 128 -14.46 -8.41 10.88
C LEU A 128 -15.10 -7.32 11.77
N ASP A 129 -15.08 -7.53 13.08
CA ASP A 129 -15.64 -6.58 14.04
C ASP A 129 -14.62 -5.49 14.38
N ARG A 130 -14.93 -4.25 13.98
CA ARG A 130 -14.19 -3.01 14.29
C ARG A 130 -12.66 -3.13 14.21
N PRO A 131 -12.08 -3.47 13.05
CA PRO A 131 -10.63 -3.51 12.88
C PRO A 131 -9.97 -2.16 13.20
N HIS A 132 -8.70 -2.19 13.59
CA HIS A 132 -7.82 -1.05 13.36
C HIS A 132 -7.56 -0.97 11.85
N VAL A 133 -7.81 0.17 11.22
CA VAL A 133 -7.68 0.32 9.77
C VAL A 133 -6.48 1.19 9.46
N GLY A 134 -5.50 0.63 8.74
CA GLY A 134 -4.34 1.34 8.22
C GLY A 134 -4.34 1.40 6.71
N GLY A 135 -3.93 2.51 6.11
CA GLY A 135 -3.86 2.64 4.67
C GLY A 135 -2.72 3.54 4.21
N ASN A 136 -2.10 3.20 3.07
CA ASN A 136 -1.08 4.02 2.43
C ASN A 136 -1.61 4.71 1.17
N SER A 137 -1.27 5.98 0.95
CA SER A 137 -1.59 6.69 -0.30
C SER A 137 -3.09 6.68 -0.60
N MET A 138 -3.52 6.25 -1.79
CA MET A 138 -4.92 5.96 -2.13
C MET A 138 -5.62 5.10 -1.07
N GLY A 139 -4.97 4.05 -0.56
CA GLY A 139 -5.53 3.20 0.51
C GLY A 139 -5.71 3.94 1.83
N GLY A 140 -4.87 4.94 2.10
CA GLY A 140 -5.02 5.85 3.24
C GLY A 140 -6.22 6.79 3.06
N TRP A 141 -6.49 7.24 1.83
CA TRP A 141 -7.72 7.98 1.53
C TRP A 141 -8.95 7.10 1.74
N ILE A 142 -8.93 5.87 1.22
CA ILE A 142 -10.00 4.89 1.46
C ILE A 142 -10.21 4.69 2.98
N ALA A 143 -9.14 4.52 3.76
CA ALA A 143 -9.22 4.37 5.21
C ALA A 143 -9.78 5.62 5.91
N LEU A 144 -9.37 6.82 5.50
CA LEU A 144 -9.89 8.08 6.02
C LEU A 144 -11.40 8.23 5.71
N ARG A 145 -11.80 7.96 4.46
CA ARG A 145 -13.20 7.99 4.04
C ARG A 145 -14.02 6.93 4.77
N TYR A 146 -13.47 5.74 4.98
CA TYR A 146 -14.10 4.67 5.77
C TYR A 146 -14.38 5.12 7.20
N ALA A 147 -13.43 5.79 7.85
CA ALA A 147 -13.59 6.31 9.21
C ALA A 147 -14.66 7.41 9.32
N ILE A 148 -14.88 8.15 8.23
CA ILE A 148 -15.88 9.20 8.13
C ILE A 148 -17.28 8.60 7.86
N ASP A 149 -17.38 7.73 6.85
CA ASP A 149 -18.67 7.20 6.39
C ASP A 149 -19.19 6.05 7.30
N TYR A 150 -18.30 5.36 8.02
CA TYR A 150 -18.61 4.24 8.91
C TYR A 150 -17.91 4.38 10.28
N PRO A 151 -18.19 5.45 11.06
CA PRO A 151 -17.42 5.80 12.26
C PRO A 151 -17.47 4.73 13.37
N ASP A 152 -18.51 3.89 13.39
CA ASP A 152 -18.67 2.80 14.36
C ASP A 152 -18.02 1.48 13.90
N ALA A 153 -17.55 1.40 12.65
CA ALA A 153 -17.08 0.16 12.02
C ALA A 153 -15.56 -0.05 12.12
N LEU A 154 -14.86 0.75 12.93
CA LEU A 154 -13.43 0.64 13.18
C LEU A 154 -13.07 1.01 14.63
N ALA A 155 -11.93 0.52 15.10
CA ALA A 155 -11.38 0.83 16.42
C ALA A 155 -10.46 2.07 16.39
N SER A 156 -9.61 2.16 15.36
CA SER A 156 -8.69 3.29 15.15
C SER A 156 -8.29 3.42 13.68
N LEU A 157 -7.73 4.58 13.33
CA LEU A 157 -7.26 4.90 11.98
C LEU A 157 -5.73 5.11 11.96
N ILE A 158 -5.05 4.55 10.96
CA ILE A 158 -3.62 4.77 10.69
C ILE A 158 -3.44 5.24 9.25
N LEU A 159 -2.98 6.47 9.08
CA LEU A 159 -2.74 7.10 7.78
C LEU A 159 -1.24 7.09 7.50
N LEU A 160 -0.80 6.37 6.47
CA LEU A 160 0.60 6.33 6.04
C LEU A 160 0.73 7.09 4.72
N ASP A 161 1.15 8.35 4.75
CA ASP A 161 1.32 9.16 3.53
C ASP A 161 0.02 9.14 2.70
N ASN A 162 -1.11 9.48 3.31
CA ASN A 162 -2.43 9.27 2.71
C ASN A 162 -2.81 10.35 1.69
N ALA A 163 -3.46 9.93 0.60
CA ALA A 163 -4.09 10.85 -0.34
C ALA A 163 -5.41 11.41 0.23
N GLY A 164 -6.07 12.30 -0.53
CA GLY A 164 -7.40 12.82 -0.21
C GLY A 164 -7.43 14.07 0.65
N VAL A 165 -6.26 14.62 1.00
CA VAL A 165 -6.13 15.89 1.71
C VAL A 165 -5.11 16.76 0.99
N ASN A 166 -5.45 18.02 0.80
CA ASN A 166 -4.53 19.02 0.23
C ASN A 166 -3.73 19.68 1.36
N GLY A 167 -2.41 19.59 1.26
CA GLY A 167 -1.46 20.32 2.09
C GLY A 167 -1.28 21.78 1.65
N ALA A 168 -0.40 22.49 2.34
CA ALA A 168 -0.07 23.87 2.00
C ALA A 168 0.79 24.01 0.73
N ASN A 169 1.52 22.96 0.35
CA ASN A 169 2.38 22.94 -0.83
C ASN A 169 1.92 21.89 -1.84
N GLU A 170 2.23 22.14 -3.12
CA GLU A 170 2.11 21.12 -4.16
C GLU A 170 3.28 20.13 -4.12
N SER A 171 2.97 18.85 -4.26
CA SER A 171 3.94 17.77 -4.41
C SER A 171 4.57 17.75 -5.83
N ASP A 172 5.65 16.98 -6.01
CA ASP A 172 6.25 16.77 -7.34
C ASP A 172 5.27 16.04 -8.27
N LEU A 173 4.46 15.12 -7.73
CA LEU A 173 3.41 14.43 -8.47
C LEU A 173 2.38 15.44 -8.99
N GLN A 174 1.86 16.33 -8.15
CA GLN A 174 0.88 17.34 -8.57
C GLN A 174 1.45 18.25 -9.65
N LYS A 175 2.69 18.70 -9.51
CA LYS A 175 3.38 19.52 -10.52
C LYS A 175 3.55 18.78 -11.86
N GLN A 176 3.88 17.50 -11.83
CA GLN A 176 4.03 16.69 -13.05
C GLN A 176 2.67 16.37 -13.71
N ALA A 177 1.66 16.07 -12.90
CA ALA A 177 0.30 15.76 -13.35
C ALA A 177 -0.51 17.01 -13.77
N ALA A 178 0.04 18.22 -13.64
CA ALA A 178 -0.53 19.43 -14.22
C ALA A 178 -0.60 19.38 -15.75
N ASN A 179 0.23 18.55 -16.38
CA ASN A 179 0.06 18.14 -17.76
C ASN A 179 -0.84 16.89 -17.82
N GLU A 180 -2.13 17.06 -18.11
CA GLU A 180 -3.11 15.96 -18.11
C GLU A 180 -2.88 14.90 -19.21
N ASP A 181 -2.03 15.20 -20.19
CA ASP A 181 -1.60 14.21 -21.20
C ASP A 181 -0.53 13.24 -20.66
N TYR A 182 -0.04 13.44 -19.43
CA TYR A 182 1.02 12.65 -18.84
C TYR A 182 0.74 12.24 -17.39
N ASN A 183 0.65 10.93 -17.17
CA ASN A 183 0.53 10.35 -15.84
C ASN A 183 1.89 9.88 -15.30
N PRO A 184 2.47 10.56 -14.29
CA PRO A 184 3.78 10.21 -13.77
C PRO A 184 3.81 8.91 -12.95
N LEU A 185 2.67 8.37 -12.52
CA LEU A 185 2.57 7.13 -11.74
C LEU A 185 2.33 5.88 -12.60
N VAL A 186 2.11 6.04 -13.90
CA VAL A 186 1.91 4.93 -14.83
C VAL A 186 3.15 4.77 -15.71
N LEU A 187 3.57 3.52 -15.92
CA LEU A 187 4.73 3.21 -16.75
C LEU A 187 4.34 3.27 -18.22
N ALA A 188 4.91 4.21 -18.99
CA ALA A 188 4.77 4.21 -20.44
C ALA A 188 5.61 3.07 -21.07
N GLY A 189 6.80 2.85 -20.52
CA GLY A 189 7.70 1.74 -20.84
C GLY A 189 8.57 1.29 -19.66
N LEU A 190 9.44 0.30 -19.86
CA LEU A 190 10.34 -0.21 -18.81
C LEU A 190 11.46 0.77 -18.46
N GLU A 191 11.81 1.66 -19.38
CA GLU A 191 12.75 2.75 -19.22
C GLU A 191 12.33 3.74 -18.12
N ASP A 192 11.02 3.86 -17.85
CA ASP A 192 10.47 4.73 -16.80
C ASP A 192 10.54 4.11 -15.40
N ALA A 193 10.88 2.83 -15.28
CA ALA A 193 10.82 2.11 -14.01
C ALA A 193 11.68 2.78 -12.92
N ASP A 194 12.92 3.18 -13.26
CA ASP A 194 13.82 3.79 -12.27
C ASP A 194 13.35 5.19 -11.85
N ARG A 195 12.75 5.94 -12.80
CA ARG A 195 12.11 7.23 -12.51
C ARG A 195 10.96 7.05 -11.53
N LEU A 196 10.05 6.11 -11.81
CA LEU A 196 8.89 5.85 -10.96
C LEU A 196 9.32 5.42 -9.55
N VAL A 197 10.26 4.49 -9.43
CA VAL A 197 10.77 4.05 -8.12
C VAL A 197 11.41 5.23 -7.37
N GLY A 198 12.18 6.09 -8.05
CA GLY A 198 12.77 7.28 -7.44
C GLY A 198 11.77 8.40 -7.10
N MET A 199 10.52 8.32 -7.56
CA MET A 199 9.43 9.16 -7.09
C MET A 199 8.77 8.60 -5.83
N VAL A 200 8.66 7.28 -5.72
CA VAL A 200 8.00 6.61 -4.59
C VAL A 200 8.93 6.48 -3.38
N VAL A 201 10.19 6.13 -3.61
CA VAL A 201 11.16 5.76 -2.56
C VAL A 201 12.27 6.80 -2.49
N HIS A 202 12.64 7.24 -1.28
CA HIS A 202 13.70 8.23 -1.10
C HIS A 202 15.09 7.69 -1.44
N LYS A 203 15.37 6.43 -1.06
CA LYS A 203 16.62 5.72 -1.37
C LYS A 203 16.33 4.47 -2.19
N PRO A 204 16.10 4.61 -3.51
CA PRO A 204 15.64 3.50 -4.34
C PRO A 204 16.69 2.37 -4.37
N PRO A 205 16.30 1.12 -4.13
CA PRO A 205 17.23 0.00 -4.23
C PRO A 205 17.60 -0.25 -5.70
N TYR A 206 18.80 -0.79 -5.94
CA TYR A 206 19.16 -1.25 -7.27
C TYR A 206 18.33 -2.47 -7.67
N ILE A 207 17.54 -2.35 -8.74
CA ILE A 207 16.78 -3.47 -9.33
C ILE A 207 17.55 -4.01 -10.55
N PRO A 208 18.00 -5.28 -10.52
CA PRO A 208 18.67 -5.88 -11.67
C PRO A 208 17.80 -5.86 -12.93
N ALA A 209 18.39 -5.50 -14.07
CA ALA A 209 17.66 -5.29 -15.32
C ALA A 209 16.82 -6.50 -15.78
N ARG A 210 17.25 -7.74 -15.47
CA ARG A 210 16.49 -8.96 -15.83
C ARG A 210 15.22 -9.14 -15.01
N LEU A 211 15.13 -8.53 -13.83
CA LEU A 211 13.94 -8.63 -12.98
C LEU A 211 12.90 -7.57 -13.32
N LYS A 212 13.30 -6.41 -13.86
CA LYS A 212 12.36 -5.31 -14.19
C LYS A 212 11.19 -5.75 -15.09
N PRO A 213 11.39 -6.47 -16.21
CA PRO A 213 10.27 -6.90 -17.05
C PRO A 213 9.26 -7.79 -16.32
N VAL A 214 9.71 -8.54 -15.31
CA VAL A 214 8.86 -9.40 -14.50
C VAL A 214 8.15 -8.60 -13.41
N LEU A 215 8.89 -7.73 -12.71
CA LEU A 215 8.37 -6.91 -11.61
C LEU A 215 7.29 -5.94 -12.09
N TYR A 216 7.45 -5.40 -13.30
CA TYR A 216 6.53 -4.41 -13.88
C TYR A 216 5.61 -4.99 -14.96
N ALA A 217 5.58 -6.33 -15.12
CA ALA A 217 4.78 -6.98 -16.15
C ALA A 217 3.29 -6.57 -16.07
N ASP A 218 2.72 -6.62 -14.86
CA ASP A 218 1.30 -6.28 -14.66
C ASP A 218 1.05 -4.78 -14.85
N ALA A 219 1.95 -3.92 -14.35
CA ALA A 219 1.83 -2.47 -14.54
C ALA A 219 1.81 -2.09 -16.03
N LEU A 220 2.63 -2.76 -16.86
CA LEU A 220 2.65 -2.55 -18.31
C LEU A 220 1.45 -3.18 -19.00
N LYS A 221 1.04 -4.39 -18.59
CA LYS A 221 -0.11 -5.10 -19.14
C LYS A 221 -1.41 -4.33 -18.93
N TYR A 222 -1.58 -3.72 -17.77
CA TYR A 222 -2.78 -3.00 -17.36
C TYR A 222 -2.62 -1.48 -17.38
N ARG A 223 -1.65 -0.98 -18.16
CA ARG A 223 -1.27 0.43 -18.20
C ARG A 223 -2.46 1.37 -18.43
N ASP A 224 -3.24 1.13 -19.48
CA ASP A 224 -4.33 2.04 -19.86
C ASP A 224 -5.47 2.01 -18.83
N GLN A 225 -5.71 0.86 -18.18
CA GLN A 225 -6.65 0.76 -17.06
C GLN A 225 -6.15 1.57 -15.86
N LEU A 226 -4.87 1.41 -15.49
CA LEU A 226 -4.26 2.16 -14.39
C LEU A 226 -4.29 3.66 -14.66
N ASP A 227 -4.07 4.07 -15.90
CA ASP A 227 -4.15 5.47 -16.31
C ASP A 227 -5.57 6.05 -16.14
N GLY A 228 -6.59 5.34 -16.63
CA GLY A 228 -7.98 5.76 -16.43
C GLY A 228 -8.36 5.85 -14.95
N ILE A 229 -7.96 4.87 -14.14
CA ILE A 229 -8.20 4.87 -12.69
C ILE A 229 -7.48 6.04 -12.00
N PHE A 230 -6.23 6.32 -12.38
CA PHE A 230 -5.47 7.43 -11.82
C PHE A 230 -6.19 8.76 -12.05
N TRP A 231 -6.67 9.02 -13.26
CA TRP A 231 -7.34 10.29 -13.55
C TRP A 231 -8.69 10.43 -12.85
N VAL A 232 -9.42 9.34 -12.64
CA VAL A 232 -10.62 9.36 -11.77
C VAL A 232 -10.25 9.80 -10.36
N ILE A 233 -9.22 9.18 -9.76
CA ILE A 233 -8.75 9.49 -8.40
C ILE A 233 -8.19 10.92 -8.30
N ALA A 234 -7.36 11.32 -9.27
CA ALA A 234 -6.70 12.62 -9.28
C ALA A 234 -7.72 13.76 -9.42
N ASN A 235 -8.72 13.59 -10.28
CA ASN A 235 -9.81 14.57 -10.43
C ASN A 235 -10.68 14.62 -9.18
N GLU A 236 -11.04 13.47 -8.59
CA GLU A 236 -11.77 13.45 -7.31
C GLU A 236 -10.97 14.17 -6.21
N GLY A 237 -9.64 14.03 -6.18
CA GLY A 237 -8.80 14.64 -5.14
C GLY A 237 -8.67 16.15 -5.30
N ARG A 238 -8.72 16.61 -6.55
CA ARG A 238 -8.73 18.04 -6.90
C ARG A 238 -10.08 18.67 -6.57
N ASP A 239 -11.17 18.01 -6.96
CA ASP A 239 -12.52 18.58 -6.94
C ASP A 239 -13.22 18.38 -5.58
N PHE A 240 -12.95 17.25 -4.92
CA PHE A 240 -13.62 16.81 -3.70
C PHE A 240 -12.63 16.30 -2.63
N PRO A 241 -11.62 17.10 -2.23
CA PRO A 241 -10.74 16.71 -1.14
C PRO A 241 -11.51 16.61 0.19
N LEU A 242 -11.01 15.79 1.12
CA LEU A 242 -11.64 15.57 2.43
C LEU A 242 -11.27 16.61 3.49
N ASN A 243 -10.57 17.70 3.13
CA ASN A 243 -10.13 18.74 4.05
C ASN A 243 -11.24 19.23 5.00
N ASP A 244 -12.43 19.52 4.47
CA ASP A 244 -13.56 20.04 5.25
C ASP A 244 -14.29 18.97 6.09
N ARG A 245 -14.01 17.69 5.83
CA ARG A 245 -14.65 16.55 6.49
C ARG A 245 -13.77 15.92 7.58
N LEU A 246 -12.55 16.40 7.78
CA LEU A 246 -11.62 15.82 8.77
C LEU A 246 -12.19 15.78 10.19
N GLY A 247 -13.00 16.77 10.56
CA GLY A 247 -13.68 16.82 11.87
C GLY A 247 -14.77 15.77 12.08
N GLU A 248 -15.18 15.05 11.02
CA GLU A 248 -16.11 13.93 11.10
C GLU A 248 -15.44 12.67 11.67
N VAL A 249 -14.11 12.53 11.59
CA VAL A 249 -13.38 11.38 12.15
C VAL A 249 -13.52 11.36 13.68
N LYS A 250 -14.06 10.26 14.22
CA LYS A 250 -14.34 10.10 15.66
C LYS A 250 -13.43 9.11 16.40
N VAL A 251 -12.59 8.39 15.67
CA VAL A 251 -11.72 7.36 16.25
C VAL A 251 -10.30 7.89 16.48
N PRO A 252 -9.53 7.30 17.42
CA PRO A 252 -8.11 7.60 17.56
C PRO A 252 -7.40 7.46 16.22
N THR A 253 -6.55 8.43 15.88
CA THR A 253 -5.90 8.49 14.58
C THR A 253 -4.40 8.70 14.71
N LEU A 254 -3.62 7.87 14.00
CA LEU A 254 -2.19 8.01 13.83
C LEU A 254 -1.88 8.44 12.40
N ILE A 255 -1.05 9.46 12.24
CA ILE A 255 -0.54 9.97 10.97
C ILE A 255 0.96 9.63 10.90
N ILE A 256 1.38 8.89 9.88
CA ILE A 256 2.79 8.60 9.60
C ILE A 256 3.11 9.21 8.24
N TRP A 257 4.25 9.88 8.12
CA TRP A 257 4.68 10.49 6.85
C TRP A 257 6.19 10.36 6.68
N GLY A 258 6.66 10.23 5.44
CA GLY A 258 8.07 10.43 5.10
C GLY A 258 8.36 11.88 4.73
N ARG A 259 9.40 12.49 5.30
CA ARG A 259 9.77 13.88 4.98
C ARG A 259 10.10 14.08 3.50
N HIS A 260 10.55 13.02 2.82
CA HIS A 260 10.93 13.06 1.42
C HIS A 260 9.86 12.48 0.50
N ASP A 261 8.60 12.41 0.94
CA ASP A 261 7.49 12.05 0.07
C ASP A 261 7.36 13.08 -1.07
N ARG A 262 7.50 12.58 -2.31
CA ARG A 262 7.41 13.38 -3.54
C ARG A 262 6.03 13.26 -4.18
N LEU A 263 5.24 12.26 -3.77
CA LEU A 263 3.89 12.04 -4.28
C LEU A 263 2.88 12.91 -3.54
N LEU A 264 3.01 12.99 -2.22
CA LEU A 264 2.15 13.81 -1.37
C LEU A 264 3.02 14.62 -0.41
N ASP A 265 2.91 15.94 -0.46
CA ASP A 265 3.80 16.80 0.30
C ASP A 265 3.54 16.66 1.81
N VAL A 266 4.61 16.64 2.61
CA VAL A 266 4.53 16.52 4.07
C VAL A 266 3.71 17.64 4.73
N SER A 267 3.44 18.76 4.03
CA SER A 267 2.51 19.80 4.48
C SER A 267 1.05 19.35 4.62
N CYS A 268 0.70 18.13 4.18
CA CYS A 268 -0.58 17.50 4.54
C CYS A 268 -0.67 17.17 6.04
N VAL A 269 0.45 16.91 6.73
CA VAL A 269 0.44 16.51 8.15
C VAL A 269 -0.16 17.60 9.05
N PRO A 270 0.27 18.88 9.00
CA PRO A 270 -0.37 19.93 9.81
C PRO A 270 -1.87 20.10 9.54
N VAL A 271 -2.32 19.87 8.29
CA VAL A 271 -3.75 19.95 7.93
C VAL A 271 -4.53 18.81 8.59
N LEU A 272 -3.99 17.59 8.54
CA LEU A 272 -4.57 16.42 9.21
C LEU A 272 -4.59 16.58 10.74
N GLU A 273 -3.50 17.08 11.34
CA GLU A 273 -3.42 17.33 12.78
C GLU A 273 -4.45 18.36 13.25
N ALA A 274 -4.62 19.44 12.48
CA ALA A 274 -5.61 20.47 12.79
C ALA A 274 -7.05 20.00 12.57
N GLY A 275 -7.29 19.16 11.56
CA GLY A 275 -8.62 18.70 11.17
C GLY A 275 -9.14 17.52 11.98
N ILE A 276 -8.25 16.61 12.43
CA ILE A 276 -8.62 15.39 13.15
C ILE A 276 -8.28 15.54 14.63
N ALA A 277 -9.33 15.75 15.44
CA ALA A 277 -9.18 15.96 16.88
C ALA A 277 -8.49 14.78 17.57
N GLY A 278 -7.45 15.07 18.36
CA GLY A 278 -6.73 14.06 19.15
C GLY A 278 -5.84 13.13 18.33
N SER A 279 -5.57 13.46 17.06
CA SER A 279 -4.60 12.72 16.24
C SER A 279 -3.17 12.83 16.79
N GLN A 280 -2.36 11.81 16.49
CA GLN A 280 -0.92 11.78 16.78
C GLN A 280 -0.19 11.66 15.44
N SER A 281 0.96 12.33 15.29
CA SER A 281 1.76 12.25 14.07
C SER A 281 3.19 11.74 14.32
N HIS A 282 3.79 11.15 13.29
CA HIS A 282 5.20 10.82 13.24
C HIS A 282 5.75 11.03 11.83
N ILE A 283 6.74 11.93 11.70
CA ILE A 283 7.42 12.18 10.43
C ILE A 283 8.79 11.49 10.46
N PHE A 284 9.04 10.59 9.51
CA PHE A 284 10.34 9.97 9.30
C PHE A 284 11.22 10.87 8.43
N GLU A 285 12.35 11.30 8.99
CA GLU A 285 13.28 12.24 8.33
C GLU A 285 14.08 11.63 7.16
N HIS A 286 14.03 10.31 6.97
CA HIS A 286 14.84 9.58 5.97
C HIS A 286 14.01 8.71 5.00
N VAL A 287 12.69 8.92 4.96
CA VAL A 287 11.72 8.08 4.24
C VAL A 287 10.97 8.91 3.19
N GLY A 288 10.61 8.28 2.08
CA GLY A 288 9.74 8.81 1.03
C GLY A 288 8.27 8.42 1.26
N HIS A 289 7.59 7.94 0.22
CA HIS A 289 6.13 7.76 0.20
C HIS A 289 5.64 6.43 0.84
N VAL A 290 6.54 5.47 1.06
CA VAL A 290 6.17 4.09 1.46
C VAL A 290 6.92 3.66 2.73
N PRO A 291 6.62 4.26 3.89
CA PRO A 291 7.32 3.99 5.16
C PRO A 291 7.29 2.51 5.56
N MET A 292 6.22 1.79 5.23
CA MET A 292 6.10 0.35 5.49
C MET A 292 7.04 -0.53 4.66
N ILE A 293 7.64 0.01 3.60
CA ILE A 293 8.63 -0.66 2.74
C ILE A 293 10.04 -0.12 3.02
N GLU A 294 10.18 1.20 3.18
CA GLU A 294 11.47 1.88 3.35
C GLU A 294 12.09 1.65 4.75
N ASP A 295 11.27 1.71 5.80
CA ASP A 295 11.70 1.40 7.17
C ASP A 295 10.62 0.59 7.91
N PRO A 296 10.38 -0.68 7.51
CA PRO A 296 9.29 -1.49 8.05
C PRO A 296 9.37 -1.67 9.57
N LYS A 297 10.59 -1.76 10.12
CA LYS A 297 10.79 -1.98 11.56
C LYS A 297 10.42 -0.73 12.35
N ALA A 298 10.88 0.45 11.94
CA ALA A 298 10.56 1.69 12.64
C ALA A 298 9.08 2.03 12.47
N THR A 299 8.53 1.88 11.27
CA THR A 299 7.09 2.07 11.00
C THR A 299 6.23 1.18 11.89
N ALA A 300 6.54 -0.12 11.97
CA ALA A 300 5.82 -1.02 12.87
C ALA A 300 5.97 -0.62 14.34
N ALA A 301 7.13 -0.13 14.78
CA ALA A 301 7.30 0.32 16.16
C ALA A 301 6.39 1.50 16.51
N VAL A 302 6.27 2.47 15.60
CA VAL A 302 5.35 3.62 15.76
C VAL A 302 3.89 3.14 15.79
N MET A 303 3.49 2.30 14.83
CA MET A 303 2.13 1.73 14.79
C MET A 303 1.80 1.01 16.10
N LYS A 304 2.70 0.16 16.60
CA LYS A 304 2.47 -0.59 17.85
C LYS A 304 2.42 0.30 19.08
N GLY A 305 3.22 1.37 19.13
CA GLY A 305 3.17 2.34 20.21
C GLY A 305 1.81 3.06 20.30
N PHE A 306 1.17 3.28 19.15
CA PHE A 306 -0.19 3.82 19.07
C PHE A 306 -1.25 2.76 19.39
N LEU A 307 -1.20 1.61 18.72
CA LEU A 307 -2.15 0.51 18.88
C LEU A 307 -2.14 -0.09 20.30
N ALA A 308 -1.06 0.02 21.06
CA ALA A 308 -1.05 -0.43 22.46
C ALA A 308 -1.92 0.43 23.40
N LYS A 309 -2.39 1.60 22.94
CA LYS A 309 -3.19 2.56 23.73
C LYS A 309 -4.68 2.55 23.38
N HIS A 310 -5.07 1.86 22.30
CA HIS A 310 -6.38 1.94 21.66
C HIS A 310 -6.87 0.55 21.26
#